data_AF-A0A965MCY9-F1
#
_entry.id   AF-A0A965MCY9-F1
#
_cell.length_a   1.000
_cell.length_b   1.000
_cell.length_c   1.000
_cell.angle_alpha   90.00
_cell.angle_beta   90.00
_cell.angle_gamma   90.00
#
_symmetry.space_group_name_H-M   'P 1'
#
loop_
_entity.id
_entity.type
_entity.pdbx_description
1 polymer ?
#
loop_
_entity_poly.entity_id
_entity_poly.type
_entity_poly.pdbx_seq_one_letter_code
_entity_poly.pdbx_strand_id
1 'polypeptide(L)'
;MSDRREISRTSGTSVEEAKPRLKKPRMFRVLLVNDDYTPMEFVVMILQRVFRLPQEQAVQIMLKVHTEGSGVCGVFTAEVAETRVREVLTLARENQHPLQCTMEPE
;
A
#
# COMPACT_ATOMS: atom_id res chain seq x y z
N MET A 1 -29.38 -72.60 11.60
CA MET A 1 -28.59 -72.25 10.40
C MET A 1 -29.16 -70.93 9.91
N SER A 2 -28.42 -69.84 10.18
CA SER A 2 -27.80 -68.99 9.13
C SER A 2 -28.88 -68.10 8.52
N ASP A 3 -28.96 -66.81 8.85
CA ASP A 3 -28.27 -65.70 8.17
C ASP A 3 -29.10 -64.46 8.58
N ARG A 4 -28.67 -63.20 8.65
CA ARG A 4 -27.40 -62.50 8.49
C ARG A 4 -27.71 -61.08 9.00
N ARG A 5 -26.82 -60.51 9.80
CA ARG A 5 -26.95 -59.13 10.31
C ARG A 5 -26.95 -58.15 9.13
N GLU A 6 -27.99 -57.34 8.99
CA GLU A 6 -27.94 -56.10 8.20
C GLU A 6 -27.66 -54.93 9.14
N ILE A 7 -26.37 -54.62 9.26
CA ILE A 7 -25.92 -53.36 9.86
C ILE A 7 -25.98 -52.32 8.75
N SER A 8 -26.99 -51.46 8.81
CA SER A 8 -27.13 -50.30 7.94
C SER A 8 -25.90 -49.41 8.07
N ARG A 9 -25.20 -49.25 6.94
CA ARG A 9 -23.93 -48.55 6.84
C ARG A 9 -24.13 -47.07 7.16
N THR A 10 -23.31 -46.59 8.07
CA THR A 10 -23.11 -45.19 8.43
C THR A 10 -22.95 -44.33 7.18
N SER A 11 -23.82 -43.34 7.02
CA SER A 11 -23.69 -42.23 6.08
C SER A 11 -22.47 -41.40 6.47
N GLY A 12 -21.34 -41.65 5.79
CA GLY A 12 -20.18 -40.78 5.86
C GLY A 12 -20.49 -39.47 5.16
N THR A 13 -20.69 -38.41 5.93
CA THR A 13 -20.79 -37.04 5.40
C THR A 13 -19.40 -36.60 4.97
N SER A 14 -19.12 -36.64 3.67
CA SER A 14 -17.92 -36.02 3.09
C SER A 14 -18.06 -34.51 3.22
N VAL A 15 -17.31 -33.91 4.15
CA VAL A 15 -17.16 -32.46 4.25
C VAL A 15 -16.09 -32.06 3.24
N GLU A 16 -16.51 -31.49 2.11
CA GLU A 16 -15.56 -30.83 1.21
C GLU A 16 -14.99 -29.61 1.95
N GLU A 17 -13.68 -29.61 2.17
CA GLU A 17 -12.97 -28.45 2.74
C GLU A 17 -13.12 -27.26 1.79
N ALA A 18 -13.92 -26.28 2.20
CA ALA A 18 -14.09 -25.04 1.44
C ALA A 18 -12.72 -24.36 1.31
N LYS A 19 -12.23 -24.20 0.08
CA LYS A 19 -10.99 -23.48 -0.21
C LYS A 19 -11.04 -22.08 0.46
N PRO A 20 -10.06 -21.70 1.29
CA PRO A 20 -10.07 -20.42 1.97
C PRO A 20 -10.15 -19.30 0.93
N ARG A 21 -11.21 -18.48 1.03
CA ARG A 21 -11.38 -17.30 0.19
C ARG A 21 -10.33 -16.26 0.61
N LEU A 22 -9.25 -16.16 -0.15
CA LEU A 22 -8.27 -15.09 0.00
C LEU A 22 -8.96 -13.75 -0.27
N LYS A 23 -9.10 -12.91 0.77
CA LYS A 23 -9.58 -11.53 0.59
C LYS A 23 -8.52 -10.74 -0.15
N LYS A 24 -8.93 -9.97 -1.17
CA LYS A 24 -8.02 -9.04 -1.86
C LYS A 24 -7.45 -8.03 -0.86
N PRO A 25 -6.16 -7.70 -0.91
CA PRO A 25 -5.56 -6.71 -0.02
C PRO A 25 -6.25 -5.35 -0.18
N ARG A 26 -6.33 -4.59 0.92
CA ARG A 26 -6.75 -3.19 0.86
C ARG A 26 -5.62 -2.35 0.27
N MET A 27 -5.97 -1.52 -0.70
CA MET A 27 -5.05 -0.60 -1.36
C MET A 27 -5.13 0.79 -0.71
N PHE A 28 -4.02 1.51 -0.74
CA PHE A 28 -3.85 2.82 -0.15
C PHE A 28 -3.07 3.71 -1.12
N ARG A 29 -3.54 4.94 -1.28
CA ARG A 29 -2.81 6.01 -1.94
C ARG A 29 -1.83 6.64 -0.96
N VAL A 30 -0.59 6.86 -1.38
CA VAL A 30 0.41 7.63 -0.62
C VAL A 30 0.50 9.03 -1.21
N LEU A 31 0.44 10.04 -0.36
CA LEU A 31 0.40 11.45 -0.75
C LEU A 31 1.55 12.23 -0.13
N LEU A 32 2.07 13.19 -0.89
CA LEU A 32 2.86 14.29 -0.37
C LEU A 32 1.99 15.54 -0.25
N VAL A 33 2.23 16.34 0.77
CA VAL A 33 1.53 17.60 1.03
C VAL A 33 2.51 18.75 0.90
N ASN A 34 2.06 19.82 0.26
CA ASN A 34 2.86 21.02 0.02
C ASN A 34 3.20 21.75 1.31
N ASP A 35 4.36 22.41 1.31
CA ASP A 35 4.82 23.34 2.34
C ASP A 35 5.76 24.37 1.70
N ASP A 36 6.03 25.47 2.40
CA ASP A 36 6.81 26.59 1.85
C ASP A 36 8.33 26.48 2.06
N TYR A 37 8.84 25.39 2.66
CA TYR A 37 10.23 25.28 3.12
C TYR A 37 11.00 24.10 2.52
N THR A 38 10.31 23.05 2.05
CA THR A 38 10.95 21.90 1.43
C THR A 38 11.36 22.23 -0.02
N PRO A 39 12.65 22.11 -0.39
CA PRO A 39 13.11 22.40 -1.75
C PRO A 39 12.48 21.47 -2.81
N MET A 40 12.21 22.02 -4.00
CA MET A 40 11.64 21.25 -5.11
C MET A 40 12.54 20.07 -5.52
N GLU A 41 13.86 20.25 -5.60
CA GLU A 41 14.78 19.15 -5.91
C GLU A 41 14.73 18.04 -4.85
N PHE A 42 14.50 18.38 -3.58
CA PHE A 42 14.36 17.39 -2.52
C PHE A 42 13.10 16.54 -2.73
N VAL A 43 11.97 17.16 -3.09
CA VAL A 43 10.72 16.43 -3.40
C VAL A 43 10.91 15.51 -4.60
N VAL A 44 11.59 15.97 -5.67
CA VAL A 44 11.91 15.12 -6.83
C VAL A 44 12.80 13.95 -6.42
N MET A 45 13.83 14.18 -5.59
CA MET A 45 14.70 13.12 -5.08
C MET A 45 13.92 12.06 -4.28
N ILE A 46 12.98 12.49 -3.43
CA ILE A 46 12.08 11.59 -2.70
C ILE A 46 11.26 10.72 -3.67
N LEU A 47 10.64 11.34 -4.67
CA LEU A 47 9.83 10.65 -5.68
C LEU A 47 10.65 9.62 -6.47
N GLN A 48 11.90 9.91 -6.78
CA GLN A 48 12.78 8.97 -7.46
C GLN A 48 13.31 7.85 -6.55
N ARG A 49 13.76 8.20 -5.34
CA ARG A 49 14.43 7.27 -4.43
C ARG A 49 13.44 6.33 -3.75
N VAL A 50 12.37 6.89 -3.19
CA VAL A 50 11.38 6.15 -2.41
C VAL A 50 10.35 5.52 -3.34
N PHE A 51 9.83 6.23 -4.33
CA PHE A 51 8.74 5.74 -5.18
C PHE A 51 9.22 5.14 -6.52
N ARG A 52 10.52 5.22 -6.82
CA ARG A 52 11.14 4.67 -8.05
C ARG A 52 10.55 5.26 -9.33
N LEU A 53 10.09 6.51 -9.24
CA LEU A 53 9.51 7.21 -10.39
C LEU A 53 10.63 7.73 -11.32
N PRO A 54 10.43 7.68 -12.65
CA PRO A 54 11.29 8.36 -13.59
C PRO A 54 11.34 9.87 -13.32
N GLN A 55 12.44 10.53 -13.71
CA GLN A 55 12.66 11.98 -13.51
C GLN A 55 11.45 12.82 -13.96
N GLU A 56 10.96 12.59 -15.18
CA GLU A 56 9.86 13.38 -15.75
C GLU A 56 8.58 13.27 -14.92
N GLN A 57 8.21 12.05 -14.51
CA GLN A 57 7.04 11.81 -13.68
C GLN A 57 7.21 12.39 -12.26
N ALA A 58 8.41 12.30 -11.69
CA ALA A 58 8.73 12.89 -10.39
C ALA A 58 8.58 14.43 -10.44
N VAL A 59 9.08 15.08 -11.50
CA VAL A 59 8.91 16.52 -11.69
C VAL A 59 7.44 16.90 -11.83
N GLN A 60 6.65 16.15 -12.60
CA GLN A 60 5.22 16.40 -12.76
C GLN A 60 4.46 16.29 -11.44
N ILE A 61 4.71 15.25 -10.65
CA ILE A 61 4.07 15.08 -9.34
C ILE A 61 4.52 16.16 -8.36
N MET A 62 5.82 16.51 -8.34
CA MET A 62 6.32 17.61 -7.52
C MET A 62 5.60 18.92 -7.85
N LEU A 63 5.48 19.27 -9.13
CA LEU A 63 4.76 20.47 -9.56
C LEU A 63 3.29 20.42 -9.11
N LYS A 64 2.64 19.26 -9.23
CA LYS A 64 1.27 19.06 -8.77
C LYS A 64 1.13 19.30 -7.26
N VAL A 65 2.03 18.75 -6.45
CA VAL A 65 2.07 18.99 -5.00
C VAL A 65 2.16 20.49 -4.75
N HIS A 66 3.10 21.17 -5.40
CA HIS A 66 3.32 22.61 -5.23
C HIS A 66 2.10 23.46 -5.61
N THR A 67 1.44 23.16 -6.72
CA THR A 67 0.33 23.99 -7.23
C THR A 67 -1.04 23.63 -6.66
N GLU A 68 -1.27 22.37 -6.31
CA GLU A 68 -2.57 21.86 -5.85
C GLU A 68 -2.60 21.55 -4.34
N GLY A 69 -1.49 21.75 -3.63
CA GLY A 69 -1.36 21.52 -2.20
C GLY A 69 -1.08 20.06 -1.81
N SER A 70 -1.32 19.10 -2.69
CA SER A 70 -0.95 17.69 -2.47
C SER A 70 -0.87 16.89 -3.78
N GLY A 71 -0.21 15.74 -3.74
CA GLY A 71 -0.05 14.88 -4.91
C GLY A 71 0.13 13.41 -4.55
N VAL A 72 -0.51 12.54 -5.33
CA VAL A 72 -0.40 11.07 -5.18
C VAL A 72 0.93 10.60 -5.76
N CYS A 73 1.71 9.91 -4.93
CA CYS A 73 3.02 9.38 -5.28
C CYS A 73 2.95 7.93 -5.77
N GLY A 74 1.90 7.20 -5.37
CA GLY A 74 1.63 5.83 -5.80
C GLY A 74 0.51 5.18 -4.99
N VAL A 75 0.10 3.99 -5.43
CA VAL A 75 -0.93 3.17 -4.79
C VAL A 75 -0.31 1.82 -4.41
N PHE A 76 -0.45 1.43 -3.15
CA PHE A 76 0.21 0.26 -2.59
C PHE A 76 -0.71 -0.52 -1.64
N THR A 77 -0.32 -1.73 -1.26
CA THR A 77 -0.94 -2.40 -0.11
C THR A 77 -0.63 -1.65 1.18
N ALA A 78 -1.45 -1.82 2.21
CA ALA A 78 -1.31 -1.12 3.49
C ALA A 78 0.13 -1.13 4.06
N GLU A 79 0.76 -2.31 4.15
CA GLU A 79 2.10 -2.46 4.71
C GLU A 79 3.18 -1.76 3.87
N VAL A 80 3.05 -1.81 2.54
CA VAL A 80 3.97 -1.13 1.62
C VAL A 80 3.78 0.38 1.69
N ALA A 81 2.53 0.86 1.72
CA ALA A 81 2.22 2.28 1.88
C ALA A 81 2.80 2.82 3.19
N GLU A 82 2.60 2.14 4.31
CA GLU A 82 3.14 2.54 5.62
C GLU A 82 4.67 2.60 5.61
N THR A 83 5.31 1.63 4.97
CA THR A 83 6.77 1.60 4.82
C THR A 83 7.28 2.79 4.01
N ARG A 84 6.63 3.12 2.88
CA ARG A 84 7.02 4.26 2.05
C ARG A 84 6.81 5.59 2.78
N VAL A 85 5.68 5.77 3.46
CA VAL A 85 5.43 6.96 4.29
C VAL A 85 6.52 7.13 5.34
N ARG A 86 6.87 6.06 6.07
CA ARG A 86 7.94 6.09 7.07
C ARG A 86 9.29 6.47 6.46
N GLU A 87 9.64 5.91 5.31
CA GLU A 87 10.90 6.23 4.61
C GLU A 87 10.98 7.71 4.22
N VAL A 88 9.90 8.27 3.66
CA VAL A 88 9.83 9.71 3.33
C VAL A 88 10.02 10.58 4.56
N LEU A 89 9.28 10.30 5.64
CA LEU A 89 9.33 11.11 6.87
C LEU A 89 10.70 11.05 7.54
N THR A 90 11.38 9.90 7.49
CA THR A 90 12.75 9.77 7.99
C THR A 90 13.71 10.64 7.17
N LEU A 91 13.68 10.54 5.84
CA LEU A 91 14.53 11.34 4.96
C LEU A 91 14.28 12.84 5.13
N ALA A 92 13.02 13.25 5.22
CA ALA A 92 12.65 14.65 5.46
C ALA A 92 13.23 15.16 6.79
N ARG A 93 13.10 14.39 7.87
CA ARG A 93 13.66 14.74 9.18
C ARG A 93 15.18 14.82 9.17
N GLU A 94 15.86 13.84 8.57
CA GLU A 94 17.33 13.82 8.47
C GLU A 94 17.88 15.03 7.70
N ASN A 95 17.13 15.53 6.72
CA ASN A 95 17.47 16.70 5.91
C ASN A 95 16.84 18.01 6.42
N GLN A 96 16.20 17.99 7.60
CA GLN A 96 15.60 19.17 8.25
C GLN A 96 14.52 19.87 7.40
N HIS A 97 13.73 19.09 6.66
CA HIS A 97 12.58 19.58 5.89
C HIS A 97 11.26 19.23 6.58
N PRO A 98 10.26 20.13 6.59
CA PRO A 98 8.96 19.87 7.20
C PRO A 98 8.00 19.04 6.32
N LEU A 99 8.51 18.47 5.22
CA LEU A 99 7.74 17.69 4.25
C LEU A 99 6.83 16.66 4.92
N GLN A 100 5.53 16.75 4.62
CA GLN A 100 4.55 15.80 5.11
C GLN A 100 4.23 14.73 4.07
N CYS A 101 4.08 13.50 4.54
CA CYS A 101 3.67 12.35 3.76
C CYS A 101 2.60 11.56 4.51
N THR A 102 1.50 11.21 3.83
CA THR A 102 0.35 10.52 4.42
C THR A 102 -0.12 9.38 3.51
N MET A 103 -1.04 8.54 4.01
CA MET A 103 -1.72 7.55 3.20
C MET A 103 -3.21 7.49 3.52
N GLU A 104 -4.03 7.24 2.50
CA GLU A 104 -5.48 7.10 2.61
C GLU A 104 -5.96 5.84 1.86
N PRO A 105 -7.08 5.21 2.26
CA PRO A 105 -7.67 4.14 1.48
C PRO A 105 -7.95 4.60 0.05
N GLU A 106 -7.65 3.75 -0.94
CA GLU A 106 -8.02 3.99 -2.35
C GLU A 106 -9.54 3.96 -2.56
#